data_AF-A0A7L2R7N9-F1
#
_entry.id   AF-A0A7L2R7N9-F1
#
_cell.length_a   1.000
_cell.length_b   1.000
_cell.length_c   1.000
_cell.angle_alpha   90.00
_cell.angle_beta   90.00
_cell.angle_gamma   90.00
#
_symmetry.space_group_name_H-M   'P 1'
#
loop_
_entity.id
_entity.type
_entity.pdbx_description
1 polymer ?
#
loop_
_entity_poly.entity_id
_entity_poly.type
_entity_poly.pdbx_seq_one_letter_code
_entity_poly.pdbx_strand_id
1 'polypeptide(L)'
;AFIIDLDSDTADKFIQLFGTKGAKRVLCPIPYPESPTRFINCEQVLGLNLMNRGNYYWEVELIDGWVSIGVIAEDFDPREAYNHGRLGRNDRSCCLQWNGQNYVAWFGGFECTIQQPFFHTIGVFLEYSEKALTFYGVKDSKMTCLQQLKVSSSAKGKLDPFQNKINRQFASLFSCKLKPAFFLESVDAHLQIGPLKKDCVSVLKRR
;
A
#
# COMPACT_ATOMS: atom_id res chain seq x y z
N ALA A 1 -2.75 16.40 4.77
CA ALA A 1 -3.85 15.74 4.06
C ALA A 1 -3.45 15.66 2.60
N PHE A 2 -3.00 14.50 2.13
CA PHE A 2 -2.64 14.30 0.72
C PHE A 2 -3.85 13.71 -0.01
N ILE A 3 -4.24 14.33 -1.12
CA ILE A 3 -5.36 13.84 -1.93
C ILE A 3 -4.82 12.81 -2.91
N ILE A 4 -5.37 11.61 -2.86
CA ILE A 4 -5.04 10.53 -3.79
C ILE A 4 -6.22 10.30 -4.71
N ASP A 5 -5.97 10.44 -6.00
CA ASP A 5 -6.84 9.98 -7.08
C ASP A 5 -6.22 8.72 -7.69
N LEU A 6 -7.04 7.76 -8.10
CA LEU A 6 -6.61 6.56 -8.81
C LEU A 6 -6.28 6.90 -10.25
N ASP A 7 -5.22 6.26 -10.74
CA ASP A 7 -4.68 6.43 -12.08
C ASP A 7 -5.21 5.35 -13.03
N SER A 8 -6.17 5.70 -13.88
CA SER A 8 -6.79 4.77 -14.83
C SER A 8 -5.81 4.21 -15.85
N ASP A 9 -4.67 4.86 -16.08
CA ASP A 9 -3.65 4.39 -17.01
C ASP A 9 -2.79 3.27 -16.42
N THR A 10 -2.92 3.03 -15.11
CA THR A 10 -2.21 1.94 -14.42
C THR A 10 -3.10 0.73 -14.15
N ALA A 11 -4.43 0.92 -14.08
CA ALA A 11 -5.38 -0.11 -13.68
C ALA A 11 -5.31 -1.36 -14.57
N ASP A 12 -5.11 -2.52 -13.97
CA ASP A 12 -5.26 -3.80 -14.65
C ASP A 12 -6.68 -3.98 -15.19
N LYS A 13 -6.81 -4.78 -16.26
CA LYS A 13 -8.09 -5.02 -16.94
C LYS A 13 -9.16 -5.63 -16.03
N PHE A 14 -8.81 -6.29 -14.92
CA PHE A 14 -9.79 -6.84 -13.98
C PHE A 14 -10.12 -5.89 -12.83
N ILE A 15 -9.65 -4.64 -12.87
CA ILE A 15 -9.99 -3.61 -11.89
C ILE A 15 -10.99 -2.64 -12.48
N GLN A 16 -12.20 -2.61 -11.95
CA GLN A 16 -13.19 -1.58 -12.28
C GLN A 16 -13.02 -0.38 -11.35
N LEU A 17 -12.91 0.81 -11.93
CA LEU A 17 -12.83 2.07 -11.19
C LEU A 17 -14.20 2.73 -11.02
N PHE A 18 -14.45 3.31 -9.85
CA PHE A 18 -15.62 4.13 -9.53
C PHE A 18 -15.17 5.56 -9.27
N GLY A 19 -15.27 6.40 -10.31
CA GLY A 19 -14.65 7.73 -10.31
C GLY A 19 -13.14 7.62 -10.12
N THR A 20 -12.57 8.55 -9.33
CA THR A 20 -11.12 8.58 -9.03
C THR A 20 -10.78 8.00 -7.66
N LYS A 21 -11.75 7.43 -6.92
CA LYS A 21 -11.54 7.02 -5.52
C LYS A 21 -11.85 5.55 -5.24
N GLY A 22 -12.74 4.92 -5.99
CA GLY A 22 -13.14 3.53 -5.78
C GLY A 22 -12.49 2.57 -6.77
N ALA A 23 -12.17 1.37 -6.31
CA ALA A 23 -11.71 0.27 -7.15
C ALA A 23 -12.30 -1.06 -6.66
N LYS A 24 -12.83 -1.87 -7.58
CA LYS A 24 -13.29 -3.25 -7.32
C LYS A 24 -12.68 -4.22 -8.32
N ARG A 25 -12.27 -5.40 -7.86
CA ARG A 25 -11.91 -6.49 -8.77
C ARG A 25 -13.16 -7.15 -9.34
N VAL A 26 -13.18 -7.31 -10.66
CA VAL A 26 -14.27 -7.92 -11.42
C VAL A 26 -13.77 -9.13 -12.21
N LEU A 27 -14.69 -10.02 -12.60
CA LEU A 27 -14.38 -11.22 -13.36
C LEU A 27 -14.24 -10.96 -14.87
N CYS A 28 -14.95 -9.96 -15.39
CA CYS A 28 -14.92 -9.61 -16.80
C CYS A 28 -13.89 -8.50 -17.04
N PRO A 29 -12.99 -8.65 -18.03
CA PRO A 29 -11.99 -7.63 -18.31
C PRO A 29 -12.64 -6.35 -18.84
N ILE A 30 -12.19 -5.22 -18.31
CA ILE A 30 -12.56 -3.87 -18.71
C ILE A 30 -11.67 -3.45 -19.90
N PRO A 31 -12.24 -2.93 -20.99
CA PRO A 31 -11.50 -2.52 -22.19
C PRO A 31 -10.87 -1.14 -21.99
N TYR A 32 -9.90 -1.03 -21.09
CA TYR A 32 -9.15 0.21 -20.92
C TYR A 32 -8.29 0.52 -22.16
N PRO A 33 -8.07 1.81 -22.48
CA PRO A 33 -7.13 2.21 -23.52
C PRO A 33 -5.72 1.64 -23.26
N GLU A 34 -4.98 1.37 -24.32
CA GLU A 34 -3.58 0.96 -24.18
C GLU A 34 -2.78 2.05 -23.45
N SER A 35 -1.95 1.64 -22.49
CA SER A 35 -1.05 2.52 -21.77
C SER A 35 0.24 1.78 -21.45
N PRO A 36 1.41 2.45 -21.59
CA PRO A 36 2.69 1.84 -21.23
C PRO A 36 2.81 1.55 -19.74
N THR A 37 1.99 2.16 -18.87
CA THR A 37 2.02 2.00 -17.41
C THR A 37 0.96 1.03 -16.88
N ARG A 38 0.15 0.43 -17.76
CA ARG A 38 -0.97 -0.45 -17.37
C ARG A 38 -0.46 -1.80 -16.91
N PHE A 39 -0.80 -2.19 -15.68
CA PHE A 39 -0.53 -3.55 -15.23
C PHE A 39 -1.26 -4.55 -16.11
N ILE A 40 -0.55 -5.60 -16.54
CA ILE A 40 -1.13 -6.65 -17.40
C ILE A 40 -1.15 -8.03 -16.75
N ASN A 41 -0.39 -8.18 -15.66
CA ASN A 41 -0.14 -9.44 -14.98
C ASN A 41 -0.55 -9.43 -13.51
N CYS A 42 -1.04 -8.32 -12.94
CA CYS A 42 -1.41 -8.23 -11.52
C CYS A 42 -2.58 -7.28 -11.38
N GLU A 43 -3.61 -7.63 -10.59
CA GLU A 43 -4.83 -6.85 -10.38
C GLU A 43 -4.60 -5.60 -9.50
N GLN A 44 -3.77 -4.70 -10.01
CA GLN A 44 -3.23 -3.54 -9.32
C GLN A 44 -3.70 -2.23 -9.97
N VAL A 45 -3.73 -1.19 -9.16
CA VAL A 45 -3.92 0.20 -9.59
C VAL A 45 -3.11 1.13 -8.69
N LEU A 46 -2.57 2.22 -9.25
CA LEU A 46 -1.79 3.20 -8.52
C LEU A 46 -2.57 4.49 -8.29
N GLY A 47 -2.11 5.28 -7.33
CA GLY A 47 -2.50 6.68 -7.21
C GLY A 47 -1.81 7.54 -8.28
N LEU A 48 -2.49 8.55 -8.79
CA LEU A 48 -2.03 9.46 -9.85
C LEU A 48 -0.79 10.27 -9.44
N ASN A 49 -0.81 10.82 -8.22
CA ASN A 49 0.20 11.76 -7.78
C ASN A 49 1.44 11.05 -7.21
N LEU A 50 2.62 11.54 -7.63
CA LEU A 50 3.91 11.13 -7.09
C LEU A 50 4.20 11.81 -5.75
N MET A 51 4.81 11.06 -4.86
CA MET A 51 5.34 11.53 -3.58
C MET A 51 6.86 11.51 -3.67
N ASN A 52 7.55 12.51 -3.12
CA ASN A 52 9.03 12.58 -3.22
C ASN A 52 9.74 13.33 -2.08
N ARG A 53 9.00 14.01 -1.20
CA ARG A 53 9.56 14.72 -0.04
C ARG A 53 8.50 15.01 1.01
N GLY A 54 8.91 15.18 2.26
CA GLY A 54 8.00 15.48 3.37
C GLY A 54 7.16 14.27 3.76
N ASN A 55 5.99 14.56 4.35
CA ASN A 55 5.14 13.56 4.99
C ASN A 55 3.77 13.49 4.32
N TYR A 56 3.33 12.28 4.00
CA TYR A 56 2.09 12.02 3.30
C TYR A 56 1.21 11.11 4.15
N TYR A 57 -0.08 11.45 4.23
CA TYR A 57 -1.08 10.65 4.92
C TYR A 57 -2.33 10.52 4.07
N TRP A 58 -2.83 9.28 3.97
CA TRP A 58 -4.09 8.95 3.35
C TRP A 58 -4.79 7.80 4.08
N GLU A 59 -6.09 7.70 3.86
CA GLU A 59 -6.94 6.63 4.40
C GLU A 59 -7.61 5.86 3.26
N VAL A 60 -7.72 4.55 3.46
CA VAL A 60 -8.39 3.64 2.53
C VAL A 60 -9.43 2.86 3.31
N GLU A 61 -10.66 2.89 2.82
CA GLU A 61 -11.76 2.07 3.29
C GLU A 61 -11.73 0.73 2.57
N LEU A 62 -11.73 -0.35 3.36
CA LEU A 62 -11.84 -1.73 2.89
C LEU A 62 -13.31 -2.12 2.96
N ILE A 63 -13.94 -2.26 1.79
CA ILE A 63 -15.37 -2.55 1.69
C ILE A 63 -15.57 -4.06 1.70
N ASP A 64 -14.79 -4.79 0.91
CA ASP A 64 -14.89 -6.24 0.83
C ASP A 64 -13.59 -6.89 0.34
N GLY A 65 -13.47 -8.19 0.56
CA GLY A 65 -12.41 -9.05 0.06
C GLY A 65 -11.02 -8.79 0.63
N TRP A 66 -10.02 -9.32 -0.05
CA TRP A 66 -8.62 -9.26 0.35
C TRP A 66 -7.90 -8.20 -0.46
N VAL A 67 -7.16 -7.34 0.23
CA VAL A 67 -6.56 -6.15 -0.36
C VAL A 67 -5.19 -5.90 0.24
N SER A 68 -4.29 -5.45 -0.61
CA SER A 68 -2.95 -4.99 -0.24
C SER A 68 -2.85 -3.50 -0.53
N ILE A 69 -2.47 -2.72 0.49
CA ILE A 69 -2.32 -1.26 0.42
C ILE A 69 -0.89 -0.89 0.72
N GLY A 70 -0.27 -0.04 -0.09
CA GLY A 70 1.06 0.45 0.22
C GLY A 70 1.58 1.46 -0.78
N VAL A 71 2.86 1.31 -1.12
CA VAL A 71 3.57 2.20 -2.04
C VAL A 71 4.44 1.41 -3.00
N ILE A 72 4.66 1.98 -4.18
CA ILE A 72 5.53 1.46 -5.22
C ILE A 72 6.42 2.58 -5.78
N ALA A 73 7.64 2.24 -6.17
CA ALA A 73 8.54 3.18 -6.82
C ALA A 73 8.07 3.54 -8.24
N GLU A 74 8.39 4.76 -8.68
CA GLU A 74 7.99 5.27 -9.99
C GLU A 74 8.60 4.49 -11.17
N ASP A 75 9.72 3.79 -10.95
CA ASP A 75 10.42 2.93 -11.91
C ASP A 75 9.89 1.49 -11.93
N PHE A 76 8.60 1.29 -11.65
CA PHE A 76 7.96 -0.03 -11.69
C PHE A 76 7.84 -0.57 -13.12
N ASP A 77 7.90 -1.90 -13.25
CA ASP A 77 7.57 -2.59 -14.50
C ASP A 77 6.12 -3.13 -14.45
N PRO A 78 5.18 -2.58 -15.24
CA PRO A 78 3.81 -3.07 -15.28
C PRO A 78 3.64 -4.46 -15.93
N ARG A 79 4.68 -4.95 -16.62
CA ARG A 79 4.71 -6.24 -17.32
C ARG A 79 5.48 -7.31 -16.55
N GLU A 80 5.99 -6.99 -15.36
CA GLU A 80 6.63 -7.97 -14.48
C GLU A 80 5.72 -9.19 -14.28
N ALA A 81 6.30 -10.39 -14.22
CA ALA A 81 5.53 -11.63 -14.07
C ALA A 81 4.80 -11.66 -12.72
N TYR A 82 3.62 -12.29 -12.65
CA TYR A 82 2.74 -12.30 -11.46
C TYR A 82 3.50 -12.54 -10.13
N ASN A 83 4.41 -13.49 -10.07
CA ASN A 83 5.14 -13.82 -8.84
C ASN A 83 6.07 -12.69 -8.33
N HIS A 84 6.57 -11.84 -9.22
CA HIS A 84 7.49 -10.74 -8.91
C HIS A 84 6.82 -9.36 -8.98
N GLY A 85 5.77 -9.20 -9.79
CA GLY A 85 5.04 -7.95 -9.99
C GLY A 85 4.05 -7.61 -8.87
N ARG A 86 3.68 -8.60 -8.04
CA ARG A 86 2.81 -8.40 -6.89
C ARG A 86 3.37 -7.40 -5.89
N LEU A 87 2.51 -6.53 -5.40
CA LEU A 87 2.84 -5.52 -4.40
C LEU A 87 3.50 -6.16 -3.15
N GLY A 88 4.66 -5.64 -2.77
CA GLY A 88 5.48 -6.14 -1.67
C GLY A 88 6.31 -7.39 -1.96
N ARG A 89 6.17 -8.03 -3.13
CA ARG A 89 6.96 -9.21 -3.56
C ARG A 89 8.22 -8.86 -4.36
N ASN A 90 8.60 -7.59 -4.36
CA ASN A 90 9.81 -7.07 -4.99
C ASN A 90 10.41 -5.95 -4.14
N ASP A 91 11.63 -5.54 -4.46
CA ASP A 91 12.37 -4.50 -3.72
C ASP A 91 11.92 -3.08 -4.08
N ARG A 92 10.97 -2.95 -5.01
CA ARG A 92 10.41 -1.67 -5.49
C ARG A 92 9.05 -1.34 -4.88
N SER A 93 8.53 -2.17 -3.98
CA SER A 93 7.23 -1.96 -3.35
C SER A 93 7.15 -2.56 -1.95
N CYS A 94 6.24 -2.02 -1.15
CA CYS A 94 5.86 -2.58 0.14
C CYS A 94 4.37 -2.36 0.38
N CYS A 95 3.75 -3.23 1.18
CA CYS A 95 2.34 -3.11 1.51
C CYS A 95 1.99 -3.73 2.86
N LEU A 96 0.80 -3.36 3.34
CA LEU A 96 0.04 -4.10 4.32
C LEU A 96 -1.10 -4.84 3.60
N GLN A 97 -1.14 -6.15 3.77
CA GLN A 97 -2.17 -7.04 3.24
C GLN A 97 -3.19 -7.36 4.33
N TRP A 98 -4.48 -7.31 3.99
CA TRP A 98 -5.52 -8.05 4.70
C TRP A 98 -5.87 -9.31 3.92
N ASN A 99 -5.65 -10.49 4.49
CA ASN A 99 -5.85 -11.79 3.84
C ASN A 99 -7.15 -12.51 4.25
N GLY A 100 -8.06 -11.81 4.94
CA GLY A 100 -9.30 -12.39 5.49
C GLY A 100 -9.17 -12.97 6.90
N GLN A 101 -7.95 -13.16 7.42
CA GLN A 101 -7.73 -13.68 8.77
C GLN A 101 -6.87 -12.74 9.63
N ASN A 102 -5.79 -12.22 9.06
CA ASN A 102 -4.84 -11.36 9.74
C ASN A 102 -4.24 -10.33 8.77
N TYR A 103 -3.46 -9.42 9.33
CA TYR A 103 -2.64 -8.53 8.55
C TYR A 103 -1.27 -9.14 8.27
N VAL A 104 -0.72 -8.87 7.10
CA VAL A 104 0.66 -9.24 6.75
C VAL A 104 1.35 -8.05 6.12
N ALA A 105 2.47 -7.61 6.70
CA ALA A 105 3.32 -6.59 6.09
C ALA A 105 4.32 -7.26 5.14
N TRP A 106 4.52 -6.67 3.96
CA TRP A 106 5.36 -7.21 2.92
C TRP A 106 6.37 -6.20 2.39
N PHE A 107 7.60 -6.65 2.16
CA PHE A 107 8.65 -5.90 1.46
C PHE A 107 9.69 -6.86 0.88
N GLY A 108 10.01 -6.71 -0.41
CA GLY A 108 11.06 -7.49 -1.06
C GLY A 108 10.88 -9.00 -0.98
N GLY A 109 9.62 -9.47 -0.93
CA GLY A 109 9.27 -10.89 -0.81
C GLY A 109 9.32 -11.45 0.61
N PHE A 110 9.67 -10.64 1.62
CA PHE A 110 9.61 -11.04 3.02
C PHE A 110 8.32 -10.55 3.68
N GLU A 111 7.83 -11.32 4.64
CA GLU A 111 6.58 -11.05 5.36
C GLU A 111 6.76 -10.92 6.87
N CYS A 112 5.84 -10.18 7.49
CA CYS A 112 5.62 -10.15 8.93
C CYS A 112 4.12 -10.22 9.22
N THR A 113 3.69 -11.31 9.86
CA THR A 113 2.29 -11.50 10.27
C THR A 113 1.95 -10.68 11.50
N ILE A 114 0.85 -9.94 11.45
CA ILE A 114 0.38 -9.02 12.48
C ILE A 114 -0.99 -9.50 12.98
N GLN A 115 -1.03 -9.87 14.26
CA GLN A 115 -2.23 -10.36 14.94
C GLN A 115 -3.03 -9.17 15.49
N GLN A 116 -3.95 -8.67 14.67
CA GLN A 116 -4.88 -7.58 15.02
C GLN A 116 -6.26 -7.84 14.43
N PRO A 117 -7.35 -7.34 15.06
CA PRO A 117 -8.69 -7.47 14.50
C PRO A 117 -8.82 -6.66 13.21
N PHE A 118 -9.82 -7.00 12.40
CA PHE A 118 -10.12 -6.27 11.17
C PHE A 118 -10.49 -4.79 11.43
N PHE A 119 -9.90 -3.91 10.65
CA PHE A 119 -10.23 -2.49 10.53
C PHE A 119 -10.79 -2.20 9.15
N HIS A 120 -11.94 -1.55 9.10
CA HIS A 120 -12.56 -1.09 7.86
C HIS A 120 -11.79 0.08 7.23
N THR A 121 -10.98 0.80 8.00
CA THR A 121 -10.19 1.91 7.50
C THR A 121 -8.73 1.72 7.84
N ILE A 122 -7.87 1.75 6.83
CA ILE A 122 -6.42 1.71 6.97
C ILE A 122 -5.85 3.09 6.65
N GLY A 123 -5.16 3.66 7.63
CA GLY A 123 -4.36 4.86 7.47
C GLY A 123 -2.93 4.50 7.06
N VAL A 124 -2.38 5.21 6.08
CA VAL A 124 -0.99 5.04 5.64
C VAL A 124 -0.26 6.34 5.83
N PHE A 125 0.87 6.30 6.54
CA PHE A 125 1.71 7.45 6.81
C PHE A 125 3.12 7.21 6.27
N LEU A 126 3.52 7.99 5.28
CA LEU A 126 4.82 7.92 4.63
C LEU A 126 5.65 9.16 5.00
N GLU A 127 6.84 8.94 5.52
CA GLU A 127 7.75 9.99 5.99
C GLU A 127 9.08 9.88 5.24
N TYR A 128 9.32 10.77 4.28
CA TYR A 128 10.51 10.69 3.43
C TYR A 128 11.81 10.96 4.19
N SER A 129 11.83 11.96 5.07
CA SER A 129 13.04 12.30 5.85
C SER A 129 13.45 11.17 6.77
N GLU A 130 12.45 10.52 7.38
CA GLU A 130 12.64 9.41 8.31
C GLU A 130 12.79 8.05 7.63
N LYS A 131 12.60 8.00 6.30
CA LYS A 131 12.56 6.76 5.50
C LYS A 131 11.66 5.70 6.15
N ALA A 132 10.48 6.16 6.56
CA ALA A 132 9.53 5.38 7.34
C ALA A 132 8.19 5.27 6.62
N LEU A 133 7.57 4.10 6.73
CA LEU A 133 6.19 3.87 6.34
C LEU A 133 5.45 3.22 7.50
N THR A 134 4.36 3.82 7.93
CA THR A 134 3.56 3.32 9.04
C THR A 134 2.13 3.08 8.60
N PHE A 135 1.61 1.91 8.93
CA PHE A 135 0.23 1.52 8.71
C PHE A 135 -0.56 1.57 10.02
N TYR A 136 -1.79 2.08 9.95
CA TYR A 136 -2.68 2.23 11.08
C TYR A 136 -4.05 1.62 10.78
N GLY A 137 -4.62 0.92 11.76
CA GLY A 137 -6.03 0.63 11.79
C GLY A 137 -6.77 1.81 12.39
N VAL A 138 -7.81 2.32 11.73
CA VAL A 138 -8.55 3.51 12.16
C VAL A 138 -9.97 3.15 12.52
N LYS A 139 -10.35 3.39 13.77
CA LYS A 139 -11.71 3.15 14.29
C LYS A 139 -12.09 4.25 15.28
N ASP A 140 -13.27 4.84 15.14
CA ASP A 140 -13.82 5.87 16.04
C ASP A 140 -12.81 7.02 16.31
N SER A 141 -12.19 7.55 15.25
CA SER A 141 -11.12 8.57 15.30
C SER A 141 -9.84 8.17 16.06
N LYS A 142 -9.72 6.92 16.52
CA LYS A 142 -8.51 6.35 17.14
C LYS A 142 -7.69 5.61 16.09
N MET A 143 -6.37 5.73 16.21
CA MET A 143 -5.39 5.07 15.34
C MET A 143 -4.62 4.01 16.14
N THR A 144 -4.68 2.77 15.69
CA THR A 144 -3.86 1.67 16.22
C THR A 144 -2.73 1.42 15.24
N CYS A 145 -1.47 1.55 15.68
CA CYS A 145 -0.33 1.22 14.84
C CYS A 145 -0.34 -0.29 14.55
N LEU A 146 -0.48 -0.66 13.28
CA LEU A 146 -0.45 -2.05 12.82
C LEU A 146 0.99 -2.48 12.55
N GLN A 147 1.74 -1.65 11.82
CA GLN A 147 3.14 -1.92 11.51
C GLN A 147 3.86 -0.63 11.12
N GLN A 148 5.11 -0.50 11.56
CA GLN A 148 6.05 0.51 11.04
C GLN A 148 7.23 -0.19 10.35
N LEU A 149 7.51 0.21 9.12
CA LEU A 149 8.71 -0.16 8.38
C LEU A 149 9.69 1.00 8.53
N LYS A 150 10.75 0.79 9.31
CA LYS A 150 11.85 1.73 9.50
C LYS A 150 13.11 0.94 9.85
N VAL A 151 14.27 1.45 9.46
CA VAL A 151 15.56 0.90 9.91
C VAL A 151 15.64 1.01 11.43
N SER A 152 15.99 -0.09 12.10
CA SER A 152 16.17 -0.13 13.55
C SER A 152 17.50 -0.79 13.93
N SER A 153 18.11 -0.31 15.02
CA SER A 153 19.27 -0.96 15.60
C SER A 153 18.83 -2.29 16.19
N SER A 154 19.23 -3.40 15.57
CA SER A 154 18.81 -4.74 15.95
C SER A 154 19.11 -5.00 17.44
N ALA A 155 18.08 -5.37 18.22
CA ALA A 155 18.30 -5.93 19.55
C ALA A 155 19.08 -7.24 19.40
N LYS A 156 20.18 -7.40 20.16
CA LYS A 156 20.96 -8.64 20.17
C LYS A 156 20.05 -9.80 20.61
N GLY A 157 19.78 -10.76 19.71
CA GLY A 157 19.29 -12.08 20.14
C GLY A 157 18.24 -12.80 19.28
N LYS A 158 17.57 -12.16 18.32
CA LYS A 158 16.62 -12.87 17.43
C LYS A 158 16.78 -12.44 15.98
N LEU A 159 17.03 -13.40 15.10
CA LEU A 159 17.06 -13.18 13.66
C LEU A 159 15.62 -13.01 13.18
N ASP A 160 15.23 -11.79 12.89
CA ASP A 160 13.98 -11.48 12.18
C ASP A 160 14.33 -11.25 10.69
N PRO A 161 14.02 -12.20 9.79
CA PRO A 161 14.32 -12.05 8.36
C PRO A 161 13.68 -10.81 7.74
N PHE A 162 12.47 -10.45 8.17
CA PHE A 162 11.75 -9.28 7.66
C PHE A 162 12.45 -8.00 8.12
N GLN A 163 12.73 -7.84 9.41
CA GLN A 163 13.44 -6.65 9.89
C GLN A 163 14.87 -6.56 9.31
N ASN A 164 15.54 -7.68 9.08
CA ASN A 164 16.83 -7.71 8.40
C ASN A 164 16.73 -7.20 6.95
N LYS A 165 15.71 -7.62 6.21
CA LYS A 165 15.42 -7.10 4.86
C LYS A 165 15.16 -5.59 4.89
N ILE A 166 14.36 -5.13 5.86
CA ILE A 166 14.09 -3.71 6.07
C ILE A 166 15.39 -2.93 6.31
N ASN A 167 16.22 -3.39 7.26
CA ASN A 167 17.47 -2.74 7.62
C ASN A 167 18.45 -2.64 6.45
N ARG A 168 18.45 -3.61 5.54
CA ARG A 168 19.39 -3.64 4.39
C ARG A 168 18.93 -2.80 3.21
N GLN A 169 17.64 -2.81 2.88
CA GLN A 169 17.17 -2.31 1.58
C GLN A 169 16.02 -1.31 1.63
N PHE A 170 15.24 -1.24 2.71
CA PHE A 170 14.04 -0.38 2.72
C PHE A 170 14.36 1.10 2.51
N ALA A 171 15.45 1.58 3.09
CA ALA A 171 15.90 2.96 2.93
C ALA A 171 16.22 3.34 1.46
N SER A 172 16.55 2.36 0.60
CA SER A 172 16.82 2.61 -0.82
C SER A 172 15.56 2.92 -1.61
N LEU A 173 14.39 2.45 -1.15
CA LEU A 173 13.10 2.73 -1.79
C LEU A 173 12.81 4.24 -1.85
N PHE A 174 13.27 4.99 -0.84
CA PHE A 174 13.13 6.46 -0.75
C PHE A 174 14.09 7.26 -1.64
N SER A 175 14.95 6.58 -2.41
CA SER A 175 15.74 7.23 -3.48
C SER A 175 14.92 7.44 -4.76
N CYS A 176 13.80 6.74 -4.91
CA CYS A 176 12.82 6.93 -5.97
C CYS A 176 11.68 7.83 -5.50
N LYS A 177 10.93 8.43 -6.43
CA LYS A 177 9.58 8.91 -6.12
C LYS A 177 8.66 7.70 -5.94
N LEU A 178 7.70 7.81 -5.03
CA LEU A 178 6.76 6.73 -4.72
C LEU A 178 5.33 7.12 -5.12
N LYS A 179 4.56 6.14 -5.61
CA LYS A 179 3.11 6.26 -5.83
C LYS A 179 2.38 5.45 -4.75
N PRO A 180 1.21 5.89 -4.27
CA PRO A 180 0.29 5.01 -3.55
C PRO A 180 -0.07 3.83 -4.45
N ALA A 181 -0.18 2.63 -3.88
CA ALA A 181 -0.40 1.41 -4.64
C ALA A 181 -1.42 0.51 -3.96
N PHE A 182 -2.26 -0.12 -4.79
CA PHE A 182 -3.35 -0.96 -4.34
C PHE A 182 -3.37 -2.24 -5.17
N PHE A 183 -3.47 -3.39 -4.50
CA PHE A 183 -3.60 -4.70 -5.12
C PHE A 183 -4.85 -5.38 -4.57
N LEU A 184 -5.78 -5.74 -5.46
CA LEU A 184 -7.08 -6.31 -5.10
C LEU A 184 -6.99 -7.84 -5.27
N GLU A 185 -6.73 -8.55 -4.18
CA GLU A 185 -6.17 -9.91 -4.21
C GLU A 185 -7.21 -11.01 -4.39
N SER A 186 -8.41 -10.84 -3.84
CA SER A 186 -9.51 -11.77 -4.01
C SER A 186 -10.45 -11.30 -5.10
N VAL A 187 -11.23 -12.23 -5.67
CA VAL A 187 -12.43 -11.87 -6.42
C VAL A 187 -13.35 -11.07 -5.48
N ASP A 188 -14.02 -10.04 -6.01
CA ASP A 188 -14.86 -9.09 -5.28
C ASP A 188 -14.18 -8.14 -4.30
N ALA A 189 -12.85 -8.19 -4.17
CA ALA A 189 -12.10 -7.19 -3.41
C ALA A 189 -12.52 -5.78 -3.84
N HIS A 190 -12.86 -4.94 -2.87
CA HIS A 190 -13.42 -3.61 -3.10
C HIS A 190 -12.86 -2.65 -2.06
N LEU A 191 -12.31 -1.54 -2.54
CA LEU A 191 -11.79 -0.47 -1.69
C LEU A 191 -12.22 0.89 -2.20
N GLN A 192 -12.19 1.86 -1.29
CA GLN A 192 -12.38 3.26 -1.61
C GLN A 192 -11.37 4.11 -0.87
N ILE A 193 -10.76 5.08 -1.56
CA ILE A 193 -9.95 6.11 -0.92
C ILE A 193 -10.91 7.04 -0.19
N GLY A 194 -10.96 6.90 1.14
CA GLY A 194 -11.93 7.59 1.97
C GLY A 194 -11.57 9.06 2.20
N PRO A 195 -12.56 9.91 2.53
CA PRO A 195 -12.25 11.23 3.08
C PRO A 195 -11.47 11.05 4.38
N LEU A 196 -10.46 11.88 4.58
CA LEU A 196 -9.64 11.83 5.80
C LEU A 196 -10.50 12.12 7.04
N LYS A 197 -10.37 11.30 8.07
CA LYS A 197 -11.01 11.58 9.37
C LYS A 197 -10.24 12.73 10.02
N LYS A 198 -10.91 13.89 10.19
CA LYS A 198 -10.28 15.16 10.62
C LYS A 198 -9.43 15.02 11.89
N ASP A 199 -9.88 14.22 12.83
CA ASP A 199 -9.20 14.01 14.12
C ASP A 199 -7.87 13.26 13.95
N CYS A 200 -7.78 12.30 13.04
CA CYS A 200 -6.58 11.51 12.80
C CYS A 200 -5.42 12.37 12.28
N VAL A 201 -5.71 13.35 11.41
CA VAL A 201 -4.71 14.31 10.92
C VAL A 201 -4.14 15.15 12.06
N SER A 202 -4.93 15.46 13.09
CA SER A 202 -4.45 16.22 14.25
C SER A 202 -3.50 15.42 15.13
N VAL A 203 -3.72 14.10 15.25
CA VAL A 203 -2.85 13.17 15.99
C VAL A 203 -1.46 13.13 15.35
N LEU A 204 -1.39 13.07 14.02
CA LEU A 204 -0.12 13.04 13.29
C LEU A 204 0.68 14.34 13.40
N LYS A 205 0.02 15.50 13.58
CA LYS A 205 0.71 16.79 13.76
C LYS A 205 1.34 16.98 15.15
N ARG A 206 0.98 16.15 16.13
CA ARG A 206 1.48 16.23 17.51
C ARG A 206 2.69 15.31 17.76
N ARG A 207 3.07 14.51 16.77
CA ARG A 207 4.30 13.70 16.77
C ARG A 207 5.40 14.47 16.06
#